data_AF-A0A2K8ZA53-F1
#
_entry.id   AF-A0A2K8ZA53-F1
#
_cell.length_a   1.000
_cell.length_b   1.000
_cell.length_c   1.000
_cell.angle_alpha   90.00
_cell.angle_beta   90.00
_cell.angle_gamma   90.00
#
_symmetry.space_group_name_H-M   'P 1'
#
loop_
_entity.id
_entity.type
_entity.pdbx_description
1 polymer ?
#
loop_
_entity_poly.entity_id
_entity_poly.type
_entity_poly.pdbx_seq_one_letter_code
_entity_poly.pdbx_strand_id
1 'polypeptide(L)'
;MLSLADTTELLDQTTTQLMGESDALTPQAGIALIEAWLAPLQAGENTRPLADQLVTLKTLLAANPVDESTVREMVGPLAEQLTFFSTQMGGEGEMPALLEGLSTALRQASTSSKADTANSMH
;
A
#
# COMPACT_ATOMS: atom_id res chain seq x y z
N MET A 1 -9.02 4.70 17.63
CA MET A 1 -9.52 5.44 16.46
C MET A 1 -8.43 6.45 16.12
N LEU A 2 -7.85 6.38 14.92
CA LEU A 2 -6.87 7.37 14.47
C LEU A 2 -7.58 8.73 14.30
N SER A 3 -6.90 9.82 14.62
CA SER A 3 -7.41 11.16 14.31
C SER A 3 -7.18 11.49 12.83
N LEU A 4 -7.89 12.50 12.30
CA LEU A 4 -7.65 13.05 10.97
C LEU A 4 -6.17 13.44 10.76
N ALA A 5 -5.51 13.95 11.80
CA ALA A 5 -4.11 14.33 11.75
C ALA A 5 -3.20 13.11 11.56
N ASP A 6 -3.38 12.05 12.37
CA ASP A 6 -2.62 10.80 12.25
C ASP A 6 -2.83 10.14 10.88
N THR A 7 -4.06 10.25 10.39
CA THR A 7 -4.52 9.71 9.12
C THR A 7 -3.88 10.41 7.91
N THR A 8 -3.77 11.75 7.99
CA THR A 8 -3.10 12.57 6.97
C THR A 8 -1.60 12.35 6.98
N GLU A 9 -1.00 12.26 8.17
CA GLU A 9 0.44 11.98 8.31
C GLU A 9 0.80 10.61 7.75
N LEU A 10 -0.03 9.59 7.99
CA LEU A 10 0.15 8.26 7.43
C LEU A 10 0.11 8.26 5.89
N LEU A 11 -0.81 9.02 5.29
CA LEU A 11 -0.87 9.20 3.83
C LEU A 11 0.38 9.90 3.28
N ASP A 12 0.82 10.96 3.95
CA ASP A 12 1.99 11.74 3.54
C ASP A 12 3.26 10.88 3.59
N GLN A 13 3.46 10.13 4.68
CA GLN A 13 4.55 9.16 4.83
C GLN A 13 4.50 8.06 3.76
N THR A 14 3.31 7.52 3.50
CA THR A 14 3.11 6.47 2.48
C THR A 14 3.45 6.99 1.09
N THR A 15 2.98 8.19 0.75
CA THR A 15 3.23 8.85 -0.53
C THR A 15 4.72 9.16 -0.70
N THR A 16 5.35 9.77 0.30
CA THR A 16 6.76 10.17 0.27
C THR A 16 7.68 8.95 0.09
N GLN A 17 7.40 7.85 0.79
CA GLN A 17 8.18 6.61 0.64
C GLN A 17 7.98 5.93 -0.72
N LEU A 18 6.76 5.92 -1.23
CA LEU A 18 6.44 5.24 -2.48
C LEU A 18 6.82 6.04 -3.73
N MET A 19 6.89 7.37 -3.64
CA MET A 19 7.41 8.24 -4.71
C MET A 19 8.95 8.28 -4.76
N GLY A 20 9.63 7.58 -3.83
CA GLY A 20 11.10 7.59 -3.77
C GLY A 20 11.69 8.96 -3.40
N GLU A 21 10.88 9.85 -2.82
CA GLU A 21 11.34 11.11 -2.24
C GLU A 21 12.05 10.88 -0.90
N SER A 22 11.91 9.68 -0.34
CA SER A 22 12.71 9.10 0.74
C SER A 22 13.59 7.96 0.23
N ASP A 23 14.48 7.43 1.09
CA ASP A 23 15.31 6.24 0.83
C ASP A 23 14.54 5.14 0.06
N ALA A 24 15.26 4.40 -0.80
CA ALA A 24 14.69 3.36 -1.65
C ALA A 24 13.73 2.44 -0.87
N LEU A 25 12.56 2.14 -1.46
CA LEU A 25 11.53 1.33 -0.83
C LEU A 25 12.06 -0.09 -0.53
N THR A 26 12.52 -0.30 0.72
CA THR A 26 13.01 -1.61 1.18
C THR A 26 11.85 -2.48 1.66
N PRO A 27 12.02 -3.82 1.69
CA PRO A 27 11.03 -4.72 2.28
C PRO A 27 10.66 -4.33 3.73
N GLN A 28 11.63 -3.88 4.52
CA GLN A 28 11.41 -3.44 5.90
C GLN A 28 10.58 -2.17 5.98
N ALA A 29 10.84 -1.21 5.09
CA ALA A 29 10.07 0.02 4.99
C ALA A 29 8.62 -0.27 4.55
N GLY A 30 8.43 -1.18 3.59
CA GLY A 30 7.11 -1.67 3.18
C GLY A 30 6.36 -2.36 4.32
N ILE A 31 7.02 -3.18 5.14
CA ILE A 31 6.42 -3.81 6.33
C ILE A 31 5.94 -2.74 7.33
N ALA A 32 6.77 -1.73 7.61
CA ALA A 32 6.42 -0.67 8.55
C ALA A 32 5.19 0.12 8.10
N LEU A 33 5.12 0.46 6.80
CA LEU A 33 3.94 1.11 6.20
C LEU A 33 2.70 0.22 6.36
N ILE A 34 2.81 -1.07 6.02
CA ILE A 34 1.70 -2.02 6.17
C ILE A 34 1.19 -2.07 7.61
N GLU A 35 2.08 -2.17 8.60
CA GLU A 35 1.67 -2.21 10.02
C GLU A 35 0.89 -0.96 10.43
N ALA A 36 1.31 0.22 9.95
CA ALA A 36 0.61 1.47 10.23
C ALA A 36 -0.80 1.50 9.61
N TRP A 37 -1.00 0.87 8.45
CA TRP A 37 -2.30 0.75 7.78
C TRP A 37 -3.20 -0.35 8.36
N LEU A 38 -2.66 -1.39 9.01
CA LEU A 38 -3.47 -2.45 9.60
C LEU A 38 -4.37 -1.94 10.73
N ALA A 39 -3.88 -1.04 11.59
CA ALA A 39 -4.64 -0.51 12.71
C ALA A 39 -5.96 0.19 12.31
N PRO A 40 -5.98 1.15 11.35
CA PRO A 40 -7.22 1.76 10.88
C PRO A 40 -8.13 0.76 10.14
N LEU A 41 -7.55 -0.15 9.34
CA LEU A 41 -8.34 -1.06 8.51
C LEU A 41 -8.97 -2.21 9.31
N GLN A 42 -8.37 -2.63 10.42
CA GLN A 42 -8.98 -3.62 11.30
C GLN A 42 -10.12 -3.05 12.16
N ALA A 43 -10.13 -1.73 12.37
CA ALA A 43 -11.17 -1.06 13.14
C ALA A 43 -12.52 -1.01 12.39
N GLY A 44 -12.49 -1.00 11.05
CA GLY A 44 -13.70 -1.07 10.23
C GLY A 44 -14.08 -2.51 9.88
N GLU A 45 -15.33 -2.92 10.15
CA GLU A 45 -15.81 -4.26 9.74
C GLU A 45 -15.73 -4.46 8.22
N ASN A 46 -16.03 -3.43 7.45
CA ASN A 46 -15.99 -3.47 5.98
C ASN A 46 -14.56 -3.46 5.41
N THR A 47 -13.56 -3.05 6.19
CA THR A 47 -12.15 -2.94 5.76
C THR A 47 -11.30 -4.12 6.24
N ARG A 48 -11.85 -5.04 7.04
CA ARG A 48 -11.16 -6.27 7.46
C ARG A 48 -10.58 -7.09 6.31
N PRO A 49 -11.29 -7.32 5.18
CA PRO A 49 -10.72 -8.08 4.07
C PRO A 49 -9.46 -7.43 3.48
N LEU A 50 -9.36 -6.10 3.51
CA LEU A 50 -8.17 -5.36 3.07
C LEU A 50 -7.02 -5.52 4.07
N ALA A 51 -7.32 -5.50 5.37
CA ALA A 51 -6.33 -5.76 6.40
C ALA A 51 -5.73 -7.16 6.27
N ASP A 52 -6.53 -8.19 5.99
CA ASP A 52 -6.03 -9.56 5.80
C ASP A 52 -5.08 -9.68 4.60
N GLN A 53 -5.35 -8.96 3.52
CA GLN A 53 -4.46 -8.94 2.35
C GLN A 53 -3.16 -8.20 2.64
N LEU A 54 -3.21 -7.10 3.39
CA LEU A 54 -2.03 -6.41 3.86
C LEU A 54 -1.17 -7.28 4.79
N VAL A 55 -1.78 -8.08 5.68
CA VAL A 55 -1.05 -9.09 6.48
C VAL A 55 -0.36 -10.11 5.58
N THR A 56 -1.01 -10.53 4.49
CA THR A 56 -0.41 -11.45 3.52
C THR A 56 0.80 -10.81 2.83
N LEU A 57 0.67 -9.55 2.37
CA LEU A 57 1.77 -8.79 1.77
C LEU A 57 2.95 -8.64 2.71
N LYS A 58 2.68 -8.29 3.98
CA LYS A 58 3.70 -8.22 5.04
C LYS A 58 4.44 -9.54 5.20
N THR A 59 3.72 -10.66 5.17
CA THR A 59 4.32 -11.99 5.31
C THR A 59 5.27 -12.31 4.16
N LEU A 60 4.91 -11.93 2.93
CA LEU A 60 5.81 -12.09 1.77
C LEU A 60 7.04 -11.18 1.87
N LEU A 61 6.88 -9.94 2.30
CA LEU A 61 8.01 -9.02 2.50
C LEU A 61 8.95 -9.46 3.64
N ALA A 62 8.42 -10.21 4.61
CA ALA A 62 9.20 -10.77 5.71
C ALA A 62 9.88 -12.12 5.35
N ALA A 63 9.59 -12.69 4.17
CA ALA A 63 10.24 -13.90 3.70
C ALA A 63 11.72 -13.67 3.42
N ASN A 64 12.54 -14.72 3.54
CA ASN A 64 13.97 -14.66 3.24
C ASN A 64 14.41 -15.87 2.40
N PRO A 65 14.82 -15.67 1.12
CA PRO A 65 14.81 -14.40 0.39
C PRO A 65 13.38 -13.93 0.08
N VAL A 66 13.21 -12.61 -0.10
CA VAL A 66 11.93 -12.02 -0.53
C VAL A 66 11.64 -12.46 -1.96
N ASP A 67 10.43 -12.96 -2.22
CA ASP A 67 9.97 -13.26 -3.57
C ASP A 67 9.33 -12.01 -4.20
N GLU A 68 10.17 -11.20 -4.84
CA GLU A 68 9.76 -9.93 -5.45
C GLU A 68 8.68 -10.12 -6.55
N SER A 69 8.68 -11.25 -7.22
CA SER A 69 7.70 -11.63 -8.24
C SER A 69 6.32 -11.79 -7.60
N THR A 70 6.23 -12.63 -6.56
CA THR A 70 4.97 -12.86 -5.83
C THR A 70 4.49 -11.60 -5.12
N VAL A 71 5.39 -10.79 -4.55
CA VAL A 71 5.05 -9.49 -3.96
C VAL A 71 4.40 -8.58 -5.00
N ARG A 72 4.99 -8.46 -6.20
CA ARG A 72 4.48 -7.60 -7.27
C ARG A 72 3.14 -8.07 -7.81
N GLU A 73 2.96 -9.38 -7.94
CA GLU A 73 1.69 -9.99 -8.35
C GLU A 73 0.56 -9.72 -7.34
N MET A 74 0.88 -9.53 -6.06
CA MET A 74 -0.13 -9.18 -5.05
C MET A 74 -0.43 -7.68 -4.96
N VAL A 75 0.57 -6.82 -5.14
CA VAL A 75 0.42 -5.35 -4.99
C VAL A 75 -0.60 -4.76 -5.97
N GLY A 76 -0.63 -5.24 -7.22
CA GLY A 76 -1.58 -4.76 -8.24
C GLY A 76 -3.05 -5.02 -7.87
N PRO A 77 -3.46 -6.28 -7.66
CA PRO A 77 -4.82 -6.63 -7.23
C PRO A 77 -5.24 -5.99 -5.91
N LEU A 78 -4.30 -5.79 -4.98
CA LEU A 78 -4.58 -5.10 -3.72
C LEU A 78 -4.92 -3.63 -3.96
N ALA A 79 -4.17 -2.95 -4.83
CA ALA A 79 -4.46 -1.57 -5.19
C ALA A 79 -5.84 -1.41 -5.86
N GLU A 80 -6.23 -2.34 -6.74
CA GLU A 80 -7.56 -2.32 -7.36
C GLU A 80 -8.67 -2.50 -6.34
N GLN A 81 -8.50 -3.40 -5.37
CA GLN A 81 -9.47 -3.61 -4.32
C GLN A 81 -9.59 -2.40 -3.41
N LEU A 82 -8.49 -1.72 -3.08
CA LEU A 82 -8.52 -0.48 -2.33
C LEU A 82 -9.31 0.62 -3.06
N THR A 83 -9.16 0.74 -4.38
CA THR A 83 -10.01 1.64 -5.20
C THR A 83 -11.48 1.21 -5.16
N PHE A 84 -11.75 -0.08 -5.29
CA PHE A 84 -13.13 -0.58 -5.28
C PHE A 84 -13.82 -0.29 -3.93
N PHE A 85 -13.13 -0.54 -2.82
CA PHE A 85 -13.65 -0.25 -1.49
C PHE A 85 -13.83 1.25 -1.24
N SER A 86 -12.91 2.10 -1.72
CA SER A 86 -13.07 3.56 -1.60
C SER A 86 -14.35 4.03 -2.30
N THR A 87 -14.63 3.52 -3.50
CA THR A 87 -15.86 3.88 -4.23
C THR A 87 -17.14 3.35 -3.58
N GLN A 88 -17.08 2.17 -2.95
CA GLN A 88 -18.25 1.55 -2.30
C GLN A 88 -18.64 2.21 -0.97
N MET A 89 -17.68 2.81 -0.26
CA MET A 89 -17.95 3.52 1.00
C MET A 89 -18.68 4.85 0.80
N GLY A 90 -18.78 5.34 -0.44
CA GLY A 90 -19.32 6.67 -0.74
C GLY A 90 -18.34 7.79 -0.40
N GLY A 91 -18.60 9.02 -0.84
CA GLY A 91 -17.70 10.17 -0.64
C GLY A 91 -17.76 10.81 0.76
N GLU A 92 -18.53 10.25 1.69
CA GLU A 92 -18.69 10.80 3.03
C GLU A 92 -17.67 10.18 3.99
N GLY A 93 -16.71 11.00 4.43
CA GLY A 93 -15.69 10.63 5.41
C GLY A 93 -14.28 10.56 4.83
N GLU A 94 -13.31 10.33 5.71
CA GLU A 94 -11.87 10.37 5.38
C GLU A 94 -11.37 9.04 4.82
N MET A 95 -12.03 7.94 5.17
CA MET A 95 -11.61 6.59 4.80
C MET A 95 -11.61 6.29 3.29
N PRO A 96 -12.57 6.76 2.48
CA PRO A 96 -12.49 6.64 1.02
C PRO A 96 -11.24 7.29 0.42
N ALA A 97 -10.92 8.52 0.81
CA ALA A 97 -9.74 9.24 0.33
C ALA A 97 -8.44 8.53 0.76
N LEU A 98 -8.42 7.96 1.96
CA LEU A 98 -7.30 7.15 2.44
C LEU A 98 -7.04 5.93 1.57
N LEU A 99 -8.09 5.17 1.29
CA LEU A 99 -8.02 3.95 0.49
C LEU A 99 -7.60 4.27 -0.96
N GLU A 100 -8.06 5.39 -1.51
CA GLU A 100 -7.66 5.86 -2.84
C GLU A 100 -6.18 6.30 -2.89
N GLY A 101 -5.70 7.01 -1.86
CA GLY A 101 -4.29 7.38 -1.74
C GLY A 101 -3.38 6.15 -1.65
N LEU A 102 -3.72 5.19 -0.80
CA LEU A 102 -2.97 3.93 -0.67
C LEU A 102 -2.98 3.11 -1.97
N SER A 103 -4.14 3.02 -2.64
CA SER A 103 -4.26 2.37 -3.95
C SER A 103 -3.31 2.99 -4.98
N THR A 104 -3.31 4.32 -5.08
CA THR A 104 -2.46 5.06 -6.02
C THR A 104 -0.98 4.80 -5.74
N ALA A 105 -0.60 4.80 -4.46
CA ALA A 105 0.78 4.60 -4.06
C ALA A 105 1.25 3.15 -4.32
N LEU A 106 0.41 2.14 -4.06
CA LEU A 106 0.70 0.73 -4.39
C LEU A 106 0.81 0.52 -5.91
N ARG A 107 -0.05 1.16 -6.71
CA ARG A 107 0.06 1.15 -8.18
C ARG A 107 1.41 1.69 -8.63
N GLN A 108 1.83 2.83 -8.09
CA GLN A 108 3.13 3.41 -8.42
C GLN A 108 4.28 2.45 -8.10
N ALA A 109 4.30 1.83 -6.92
CA ALA A 109 5.30 0.82 -6.56
C ALA A 109 5.30 -0.40 -7.50
N SER A 110 4.12 -0.87 -7.93
CA SER A 110 4.03 -1.96 -8.90
C SER A 110 4.59 -1.59 -10.29
N THR A 111 4.45 -0.33 -10.69
CA THR A 111 4.89 0.18 -12.01
C THR A 111 6.34 0.62 -12.04
N SER A 112 6.89 1.15 -10.93
CA SER A 112 8.25 1.69 -10.87
C SER A 112 9.29 0.62 -11.16
N SER A 113 9.01 -0.64 -10.84
CA SER A 113 9.91 -1.75 -11.17
C SER A 113 9.74 -2.29 -12.61
N LYS A 114 8.80 -1.77 -13.41
CA LYS A 114 8.69 -2.09 -14.85
C LYS A 114 9.53 -1.13 -15.72
N ALA A 115 9.98 0.01 -15.19
CA ALA A 115 10.74 1.01 -15.93
C ALA A 115 12.25 0.71 -16.02
N ASP A 116 12.83 0.03 -15.01
CA ASP A 116 14.28 -0.24 -14.98
C ASP A 116 14.74 -1.39 -15.89
N THR A 117 13.83 -2.25 -16.38
CA THR A 117 14.21 -3.37 -17.26
C THR A 117 14.23 -3.02 -18.76
N ALA A 118 13.90 -1.78 -19.14
CA ALA A 118 13.82 -1.37 -20.54
C ALA A 118 15.06 -0.62 -21.08
N ASN A 119 16.09 -0.34 -20.25
CA ASN A 119 17.25 0.48 -20.66
C ASN A 119 18.61 -0.27 -20.63
N SER A 120 18.64 -1.56 -20.97
CA SER A 120 19.91 -2.29 -21.16
C SER A 120 19.87 -3.20 -22.38
N MET A 121 19.49 -2.64 -23.52
CA MET A 121 19.82 -3.18 -24.83
C MET A 121 20.14 -2.01 -25.77
N HIS A 122 21.39 -1.54 -25.73
CA HIS A 122 22.07 -0.96 -26.89
C HIS A 122 23.46 -1.58 -26.95
#